data_AF-A0A072NDS4-F1
#
_entry.id   AF-A0A072NDS4-F1
#
_cell.length_a   1.000
_cell.length_b   1.000
_cell.length_c   1.000
_cell.angle_alpha   90.00
_cell.angle_beta   90.00
_cell.angle_gamma   90.00
#
_symmetry.space_group_name_H-M   'P 1'
#
loop_
_entity.id
_entity.type
_entity.pdbx_description
1 polymer ?
#
loop_
_entity_poly.entity_id
_entity_poly.type
_entity_poly.pdbx_seq_one_letter_code
_entity_poly.pdbx_strand_id
1 'polypeptide(L)' 'MPYRSIAELPEAQVDQYTEHQKEAFLKAFNRALEEYGDEHRAFAVAHTAAKNAGGEERRGGKGKG' A
#
# COMPACT_ATOMS: atom_id res chain seq x y z
N MET A 1 -13.49 1.94 8.96
CA MET A 1 -12.77 1.07 9.93
C MET A 1 -11.47 0.64 9.27
N PRO A 2 -10.33 0.55 9.99
CA PRO A 2 -9.10 0.05 9.40
C PRO A 2 -9.27 -1.41 8.96
N TYR A 3 -8.62 -1.78 7.86
CA TYR A 3 -8.61 -3.16 7.38
C TYR A 3 -7.66 -3.99 8.25
N ARG A 4 -8.00 -5.26 8.56
CA ARG A 4 -7.14 -6.10 9.42
C ARG A 4 -6.16 -6.93 8.62
N SER A 5 -6.46 -7.20 7.35
CA SER A 5 -5.63 -8.02 6.48
C SER A 5 -5.77 -7.60 5.01
N ILE A 6 -4.84 -8.06 4.17
CA ILE A 6 -4.85 -7.80 2.73
C ILE A 6 -6.11 -8.35 2.03
N ALA A 7 -6.75 -9.37 2.61
CA ALA A 7 -7.96 -9.98 2.08
C ALA A 7 -9.22 -9.13 2.30
N GLU A 8 -9.17 -8.16 3.21
CA GLU A 8 -10.27 -7.23 3.46
C GLU A 8 -10.15 -5.94 2.61
N LEU A 9 -9.02 -5.74 1.93
CA LEU A 9 -8.83 -4.60 1.05
C LEU A 9 -9.81 -4.68 -0.14
N PRO A 10 -10.32 -3.54 -0.64
CA PRO A 10 -11.18 -3.55 -1.81
C PRO A 10 -10.41 -4.07 -3.02
N GLU A 11 -10.82 -5.22 -3.55
CA GLU A 11 -10.10 -5.90 -4.65
C GLU A 11 -9.84 -4.96 -5.82
N ALA A 12 -10.84 -4.17 -6.23
CA ALA A 12 -10.72 -3.19 -7.32
C ALA A 12 -9.66 -2.09 -7.10
N GLN A 13 -9.20 -1.87 -5.86
CA GLN A 13 -8.15 -0.89 -5.54
C GLN A 13 -6.76 -1.52 -5.54
N VAL A 14 -6.67 -2.85 -5.36
CA VAL A 14 -5.41 -3.54 -5.08
C VAL A 14 -5.12 -4.74 -5.98
N ASP A 15 -5.99 -5.07 -6.94
CA ASP A 15 -5.83 -6.19 -7.88
C ASP A 15 -4.51 -6.08 -8.67
N GLN A 16 -4.11 -4.84 -8.99
CA GLN A 16 -2.88 -4.52 -9.71
C GLN A 16 -1.58 -4.70 -8.89
N TYR A 17 -1.68 -4.97 -7.59
CA TYR A 17 -0.54 -5.01 -6.67
C TYR A 17 -0.13 -6.44 -6.30
N THR A 18 1.18 -6.66 -6.15
CA THR A 18 1.69 -7.90 -5.54
C THR A 18 1.34 -7.98 -4.06
N GLU A 19 1.50 -9.14 -3.44
CA GLU A 19 1.24 -9.33 -2.01
C GLU A 19 2.03 -8.32 -1.14
N HIS A 20 3.31 -8.13 -1.42
CA HIS A 20 4.15 -7.15 -0.72
C HIS A 20 3.63 -5.71 -0.87
N GLN A 21 3.17 -5.34 -2.07
CA GLN A 21 2.59 -4.03 -2.31
C GLN A 21 1.24 -3.85 -1.61
N LYS A 22 0.43 -4.92 -1.51
CA LYS A 22 -0.82 -4.95 -0.74
C LYS A 22 -0.57 -4.78 0.76
N GLU A 23 0.49 -5.38 1.30
CA GLU A 23 0.88 -5.17 2.70
C GLU A 23 1.31 -3.72 2.96
N ALA A 24 2.09 -3.12 2.05
CA ALA A 24 2.48 -1.72 2.14
C ALA A 24 1.26 -0.80 2.07
N PHE A 25 0.33 -1.09 1.15
CA PHE A 25 -0.95 -0.41 1.03
C PHE A 25 -1.74 -0.46 2.35
N LEU A 26 -1.94 -1.65 2.91
CA LEU A 26 -2.69 -1.89 4.14
C LEU A 26 -2.16 -1.05 5.31
N LYS A 27 -0.85 -1.12 5.55
CA LYS A 27 -0.19 -0.40 6.65
C LYS A 27 -0.33 1.11 6.50
N ALA A 28 -0.11 1.61 5.28
CA ALA A 28 -0.20 3.03 4.98
C ALA A 28 -1.64 3.56 5.06
N PHE A 29 -2.61 2.78 4.58
CA PHE A 29 -4.03 3.13 4.66
C PHE A 29 -4.48 3.27 6.11
N ASN A 30 -4.23 2.24 6.93
CA ASN A 30 -4.67 2.26 8.34
C ASN A 30 -4.04 3.43 9.09
N ARG A 31 -2.73 3.64 8.93
CA ARG A 31 -2.03 4.77 9.55
C ARG A 31 -2.62 6.12 9.12
N ALA A 32 -2.85 6.32 7.82
CA ALA A 32 -3.40 7.57 7.30
C ALA A 32 -4.86 7.78 7.73
N LEU A 33 -5.65 6.72 7.84
CA LEU A 33 -7.02 6.80 8.36
C LEU A 33 -7.03 7.17 9.84
N GLU A 34 -6.11 6.63 10.64
CA GLU A 34 -5.93 6.99 12.06
C GLU A 34 -5.45 8.43 12.23
N GLU A 35 -4.55 8.90 11.37
CA GLU A 35 -3.95 10.23 11.46
C GLU A 35 -4.88 11.35 10.96
N TYR A 36 -5.59 11.10 9.86
CA TYR A 36 -6.39 12.13 9.19
C TYR A 36 -7.90 11.95 9.34
N GLY A 37 -8.38 10.76 9.69
CA GLY A 37 -9.82 10.44 9.69
C GLY A 37 -10.49 10.54 8.32
N ASP A 38 -9.72 10.66 7.24
CA ASP A 38 -10.18 10.88 5.87
C ASP A 38 -9.80 9.68 5.00
N GLU A 39 -10.81 8.97 4.54
CA GLU A 39 -10.65 7.75 3.74
C GLU A 39 -10.04 8.05 2.35
N HIS A 40 -10.43 9.13 1.69
CA HIS A 40 -9.88 9.50 0.38
C HIS A 40 -8.38 9.82 0.48
N ARG A 41 -7.98 10.54 1.53
CA ARG A 41 -6.56 10.78 1.81
C ARG A 41 -5.83 9.48 2.14
N ALA A 42 -6.43 8.60 2.93
CA ALA A 42 -5.83 7.32 3.26
C ALA A 42 -5.56 6.46 2.02
N PHE A 43 -6.49 6.41 1.06
CA PHE A 43 -6.30 5.75 -0.23
C PHE A 43 -5.13 6.36 -1.02
N ALA A 44 -5.04 7.69 -1.12
CA ALA A 44 -3.96 8.36 -1.85
C ALA A 44 -2.57 8.05 -1.25
N VAL A 45 -2.46 8.05 0.08
CA VAL A 45 -1.22 7.69 0.80
C VAL A 45 -0.89 6.21 0.58
N ALA A 46 -1.88 5.33 0.70
CA ALA A 46 -1.71 3.89 0.51
C ALA A 46 -1.24 3.50 -0.89
N HIS A 47 -1.80 4.12 -1.93
CA HIS A 47 -1.34 3.92 -3.32
C HIS A 47 0.11 4.35 -3.52
N THR A 48 0.52 5.44 -2.87
CA THR A 48 1.91 5.92 -2.95
C THR A 48 2.85 4.92 -2.30
N ALA A 49 2.49 4.38 -1.12
CA ALA A 49 3.27 3.35 -0.43
C ALA A 49 3.39 2.06 -1.26
N ALA A 50 2.27 1.58 -1.83
CA ALA A 50 2.24 0.38 -2.67
C ALA A 50 3.12 0.51 -3.93
N LYS A 51 3.10 1.68 -4.58
CA LYS A 51 3.95 1.96 -5.75
C LYS A 51 5.44 2.00 -5.37
N ASN A 52 5.78 2.59 -4.23
CA ASN A 52 7.16 2.64 -3.73
C ASN A 52 7.68 1.25 -3.38
N ALA A 53 6.89 0.40 -2.73
CA ALA A 53 7.26 -0.98 -2.41
C ALA A 53 7.56 -1.79 -3.68
N GLY A 54 6.78 -1.62 -4.75
CA GLY A 54 7.05 -2.26 -6.05
C GLY A 54 8.25 -1.65 -6.81
N GLY A 55 8.55 -0.36 -6.57
CA GLY A 55 9.75 0.28 -7.10
C GLY A 55 11.04 -0.21 -6.42
N GLU A 56 10.95 -0.55 -5.13
CA GLU A 56 12.04 -1.12 -4.35
C GLU A 56 12.36 -2.55 -4.79
N GLU A 57 11.36 -3.37 -5.14
CA GLU A 57 11.55 -4.66 -5.84
C GLU A 57 12.36 -4.47 -7.15
N ARG A 58 12.04 -3.43 -7.94
CA ARG A 58 12.77 -3.15 -9.20
C ARG A 58 14.15 -2.54 -9.00
N ARG A 59 14.41 -1.88 -7.88
CA ARG A 59 15.73 -1.27 -7.55
C ARG A 59 16.64 -2.23 -6.76
N GLY A 60 16.08 -3.16 -5.99
CA GLY A 60 16.79 -4.23 -5.30
C GLY A 60 17.42 -5.25 -6.25
N GLY A 61 16.97 -5.31 -7.51
CA GLY A 61 17.54 -6.17 -8.55
C GLY A 61 18.80 -5.63 -9.26
N LYS A 62 19.26 -4.39 -9.02
CA LYS A 62 20.48 -3.88 -9.66
C LYS A 62 21.10 -2.71 -8.89
N GLY A 63 22.00 -3.05 -7.96
CA GLY A 63 22.70 -2.06 -7.14
C GLY A 63 23.95 -2.60 -6.45
N LYS A 64 24.68 -3.53 -7.08
CA LYS A 64 26.11 -3.76 -6.81
C LYS A 64 26.82 -3.88 -8.15
N GLY A 65 27.48 -2.79 -8.54
CA GLY A 65 28.37 -2.66 -9.69
C GLY A 65 29.35 -1.55 -9.38
#